data_AF-A0A382HE11-F1
#
_entry.id   AF-A0A382HE11-F1
#
_cell.length_a   1.000
_cell.length_b   1.000
_cell.length_c   1.000
_cell.angle_alpha   90.00
_cell.angle_beta   90.00
_cell.angle_gamma   90.00
#
_symmetry.space_group_name_H-M   'P 1'
#
loop_
_entity.id
_entity.type
_entity.pdbx_description
1 polymer ?
#
loop_
_entity_poly.entity_id
_entity_poly.type
_entity_poly.pdbx_seq_one_letter_code
_entity_poly.pdbx_strand_id
1 'polypeptide(L)'
;MSNWRGDKKTLFASFALGLAILLLISVNLLSNSVFRNLRVDLTQDKLFTLSEGTEKMLSGLEEPILLRLYFSQDLANEYPSIRDYARRVQDILAEYVAVSGGTIKYEMMNPEPFSDTEDDAVGFGLQGVPVNTGGDRLYFGLVGTNTVDEVSVIE
;
A
#
# COMPACT_ATOMS: atom_id res chain seq x y z
N MET A 1 34.52 -60.49 -25.25
CA MET A 1 33.29 -59.92 -25.86
C MET A 1 32.84 -58.80 -24.95
N SER A 2 33.02 -57.54 -25.35
CA SER A 2 32.99 -56.37 -24.46
C SER A 2 31.58 -55.83 -24.22
N ASN A 3 31.40 -55.22 -23.04
CA ASN A 3 30.14 -54.81 -22.41
C ASN A 3 29.42 -53.62 -23.07
N TRP A 4 29.23 -53.64 -24.39
CA TRP A 4 28.67 -52.53 -25.18
C TRP A 4 27.26 -52.03 -24.77
N ARG A 5 26.50 -52.83 -24.00
CA ARG A 5 25.14 -52.45 -23.54
C ARG A 5 25.13 -51.60 -22.26
N GLY A 6 26.21 -51.56 -21.47
CA GLY A 6 26.29 -50.78 -20.24
C GLY A 6 26.53 -49.30 -20.50
N ASP A 7 27.47 -49.00 -21.40
CA ASP A 7 27.94 -47.63 -21.65
C ASP A 7 26.88 -46.74 -22.29
N LYS A 8 26.01 -47.29 -23.14
CA LYS A 8 24.89 -46.52 -23.72
C LYS A 8 23.90 -46.10 -22.64
N LYS A 9 23.59 -46.98 -21.68
CA LYS A 9 22.63 -46.69 -20.60
C LYS A 9 23.16 -45.63 -19.63
N THR A 10 24.46 -45.66 -19.32
CA THR A 10 25.10 -44.63 -18.48
C THR A 10 25.21 -43.30 -19.21
N LEU A 11 25.47 -43.29 -20.52
CA LEU A 11 25.43 -42.07 -21.35
C LEU A 11 24.03 -41.47 -21.43
N PHE A 12 22.99 -42.30 -21.63
CA PHE A 12 21.60 -41.84 -21.61
C PHE A 12 21.18 -41.31 -20.23
N ALA A 13 21.61 -41.97 -19.15
CA ALA A 13 21.33 -41.53 -17.79
C ALA A 13 22.02 -40.18 -17.47
N SER A 14 23.29 -40.02 -17.86
CA SER A 14 24.02 -38.75 -17.71
C SER A 14 23.42 -37.62 -18.54
N PHE A 15 22.97 -37.92 -19.77
CA PHE A 15 22.28 -36.95 -20.61
C PHE A 15 20.92 -36.53 -20.04
N ALA A 16 20.13 -37.50 -19.57
CA ALA A 16 18.85 -37.24 -18.91
C ALA A 16 19.03 -36.41 -17.62
N LEU A 17 20.07 -36.71 -16.83
CA LEU A 17 20.39 -35.96 -15.62
C LEU A 17 20.83 -34.52 -15.95
N GLY A 18 21.68 -34.34 -16.97
CA GLY A 18 22.07 -33.02 -17.45
C GLY A 18 20.86 -32.21 -17.93
N LEU A 19 19.95 -32.82 -18.67
CA LEU A 19 18.72 -32.20 -19.14
C LEU A 19 17.79 -31.82 -17.97
N ALA A 20 17.67 -32.67 -16.95
CA ALA A 20 16.88 -32.39 -15.76
C ALA A 20 17.44 -31.19 -14.96
N ILE A 21 18.76 -31.10 -14.82
CA ILE A 21 19.42 -29.96 -14.15
C ILE A 21 19.21 -28.68 -14.96
N LEU A 22 19.38 -28.73 -16.28
CA LEU A 22 19.14 -27.59 -17.16
C LEU A 22 17.69 -27.11 -17.11
N LEU A 23 16.73 -28.04 -17.08
CA LEU A 23 15.31 -27.72 -16.88
C LEU A 23 15.06 -27.08 -15.52
N LEU A 24 15.64 -27.62 -14.45
CA LEU A 24 15.49 -27.06 -13.10
C LEU A 24 16.00 -25.62 -13.02
N ILE A 25 17.17 -25.36 -13.60
CA ILE A 25 17.76 -24.00 -13.65
C ILE A 25 16.89 -23.08 -14.51
N SER A 26 16.44 -23.54 -15.67
CA SER A 26 15.57 -22.76 -16.57
C SER A 26 14.26 -22.39 -15.89
N VAL A 27 13.61 -23.34 -15.21
CA VAL A 27 12.38 -23.10 -14.44
C VAL A 27 12.64 -22.11 -13.31
N ASN A 28 13.76 -22.22 -12.59
CA ASN A 28 14.08 -21.30 -11.50
C ASN A 28 14.34 -19.86 -11.99
N LEU A 29 15.09 -19.70 -13.07
CA LEU A 29 15.38 -18.39 -13.67
C LEU A 29 14.14 -17.75 -14.31
N LEU A 30 13.35 -18.54 -15.05
CA LEU A 30 12.11 -18.08 -15.66
C LEU A 30 11.02 -17.80 -14.62
N SER A 31 11.00 -18.55 -13.51
CA SER A 31 10.06 -18.31 -12.40
C SER A 31 10.19 -16.88 -11.88
N ASN A 32 11.42 -16.40 -11.64
CA ASN A 32 11.64 -15.06 -11.13
C ASN A 32 11.30 -13.92 -12.12
N SER A 33 11.19 -14.21 -13.42
CA SER A 33 10.97 -13.21 -14.48
C SER A 33 9.53 -13.23 -15.02
N VAL A 34 8.96 -14.42 -15.25
CA VAL A 34 7.60 -14.60 -15.80
C VAL A 34 6.53 -14.39 -14.72
N PHE A 35 6.72 -14.91 -13.49
CA PHE A 35 5.77 -14.66 -12.39
C PHE A 35 5.84 -13.23 -11.84
N ARG A 36 6.88 -12.46 -12.20
CA ARG A 36 7.01 -11.06 -11.78
C ARG A 36 6.07 -10.14 -12.56
N ASN A 37 5.72 -10.51 -13.80
CA ASN A 37 4.79 -9.78 -14.67
C ASN A 37 3.35 -10.35 -14.61
N LEU A 38 3.17 -11.58 -14.15
CA LEU A 38 1.89 -12.12 -13.71
C LEU A 38 1.67 -11.78 -12.23
N ARG A 39 1.77 -10.49 -11.87
CA ARG A 39 1.04 -9.97 -10.71
C ARG A 39 -0.43 -9.87 -11.09
N VAL A 40 -1.06 -11.00 -11.38
CA VAL A 40 -2.50 -11.09 -11.20
C VAL A 40 -2.65 -11.00 -9.69
N ASP A 41 -3.27 -9.93 -9.22
CA ASP A 41 -3.66 -9.77 -7.84
C ASP A 41 -4.60 -10.93 -7.48
N LEU A 42 -4.01 -12.02 -6.98
CA LEU A 42 -4.67 -13.24 -6.55
C LEU A 42 -4.99 -13.17 -5.05
N THR A 43 -5.01 -11.97 -4.46
CA THR A 43 -5.67 -11.82 -3.17
C THR A 43 -7.18 -11.94 -3.42
N GLN A 44 -7.81 -12.85 -2.70
CA GLN A 44 -9.18 -13.30 -2.94
C GLN A 44 -10.25 -12.25 -2.58
N ASP A 45 -9.82 -11.05 -2.19
CA ASP A 45 -10.70 -10.10 -1.53
C ASP A 45 -10.88 -8.79 -2.29
N LYS A 46 -9.92 -8.30 -3.11
CA LYS A 46 -10.02 -6.96 -3.75
C LYS A 46 -10.53 -5.85 -2.80
N LEU A 47 -10.46 -6.06 -1.48
CA LEU A 47 -11.10 -5.19 -0.47
C LEU A 47 -10.43 -3.81 -0.41
N PHE A 48 -9.29 -3.67 -1.09
CA PHE A 48 -8.47 -2.47 -1.16
C PHE A 48 -8.14 -2.08 -2.62
N THR A 49 -8.76 -2.71 -3.62
CA THR A 49 -8.68 -2.25 -5.00
C THR A 49 -9.81 -1.25 -5.22
N LEU A 50 -9.51 -0.14 -5.88
CA LEU A 50 -10.55 0.81 -6.24
C LEU A 50 -11.61 0.15 -7.12
N SER A 51 -12.88 0.50 -6.87
CA SER A 51 -13.93 0.11 -7.79
C SER A 51 -13.79 0.90 -9.10
N GLU A 52 -14.18 0.32 -10.24
CA GLU A 52 -14.20 1.05 -11.53
C GLU A 52 -15.00 2.35 -11.45
N GLY A 53 -16.02 2.40 -10.58
CA GLY A 53 -16.79 3.61 -10.32
C GLY A 53 -15.98 4.68 -9.58
N THR A 54 -15.19 4.28 -8.58
CA THR A 54 -14.29 5.17 -7.86
C THR A 54 -13.18 5.69 -8.77
N GLU A 55 -12.57 4.83 -9.60
CA GLU A 55 -11.54 5.26 -10.55
C GLU A 55 -12.05 6.29 -11.55
N LYS A 56 -13.25 6.08 -12.12
CA LYS A 56 -13.88 7.07 -13.01
C LYS A 56 -14.19 8.38 -12.32
N MET A 57 -14.62 8.32 -11.05
CA MET A 57 -14.91 9.53 -10.28
C MET A 57 -13.62 10.31 -10.00
N LEU A 58 -12.57 9.64 -9.53
CA LEU A 58 -11.29 10.28 -9.22
C LEU A 58 -10.58 10.85 -10.45
N SER A 59 -10.63 10.14 -11.58
CA SER A 59 -10.07 10.63 -12.86
C SER A 59 -10.90 11.74 -13.52
N GLY A 60 -12.17 11.85 -13.16
CA GLY A 60 -13.09 12.89 -13.64
C GLY A 60 -13.09 14.17 -12.80
N LEU A 61 -12.24 14.29 -11.79
CA LEU A 61 -12.15 15.50 -10.96
C LEU A 61 -11.64 16.68 -11.78
N GLU A 62 -12.42 17.76 -11.83
CA GLU A 62 -12.10 18.99 -12.56
C GLU A 62 -11.32 20.01 -11.71
N GLU A 63 -11.49 19.96 -10.38
CA GLU A 63 -10.86 20.87 -9.44
C GLU A 63 -9.85 20.15 -8.54
N PRO A 64 -8.73 20.80 -8.17
CA PRO A 64 -7.75 20.19 -7.29
C PRO A 64 -8.29 20.02 -5.88
N ILE A 65 -8.08 18.84 -5.30
CA ILE A 65 -8.47 18.52 -3.92
C ILE A 65 -7.20 18.27 -3.10
N LEU A 66 -7.09 18.93 -1.95
CA LEU A 66 -6.04 18.65 -0.98
C LEU A 66 -6.62 17.78 0.14
N LEU A 67 -6.03 16.60 0.32
CA LEU A 67 -6.32 15.68 1.42
C LEU A 67 -5.21 15.80 2.47
N ARG A 68 -5.55 16.29 3.67
CA ARG A 68 -4.67 16.34 4.82
C ARG A 68 -5.03 15.25 5.81
N LEU A 69 -4.13 14.29 6.00
CA LEU A 69 -4.27 13.26 7.01
C LEU A 69 -3.58 13.71 8.30
N TYR A 70 -4.37 14.00 9.33
CA TYR A 70 -3.86 14.29 10.66
C TYR A 70 -3.68 12.97 11.41
N PHE A 71 -2.44 12.61 11.68
CA PHE A 71 -2.10 11.37 12.36
C PHE A 71 -0.96 11.60 13.37
N SER A 72 -1.27 11.44 14.66
CA SER A 72 -0.29 11.55 15.76
C SER A 72 0.65 10.35 15.78
N GLN A 73 1.66 10.36 14.90
CA GLN A 73 2.57 9.23 14.67
C GLN A 73 3.28 8.78 15.94
N ASP A 74 3.75 9.74 16.74
CA ASP A 74 4.55 9.46 17.93
C ASP A 74 3.74 8.79 19.02
N LEU A 75 2.52 9.29 19.28
CA LEU A 75 1.58 8.69 20.23
C LEU A 75 1.09 7.31 19.75
N ALA A 76 0.93 7.13 18.44
CA ALA A 76 0.48 5.86 17.87
C ALA A 76 1.54 4.73 17.96
N ASN A 77 2.80 5.03 18.28
CA ASN A 77 3.86 4.01 18.45
C ASN A 77 3.53 2.96 19.51
N GLU A 78 2.75 3.34 20.51
CA GLU A 78 2.31 2.45 21.59
C GLU A 78 1.11 1.57 21.17
N TYR A 79 0.53 1.81 20.00
CA TYR A 79 -0.70 1.17 19.52
C TYR A 79 -0.51 0.57 18.11
N PRO A 80 0.06 -0.66 18.01
CA PRO A 80 0.35 -1.30 16.72
C PRO A 80 -0.87 -1.40 15.78
N SER A 81 -2.05 -1.68 16.31
CA SER A 81 -3.29 -1.77 15.53
C SER A 81 -3.67 -0.46 14.85
N ILE A 82 -3.46 0.68 15.54
CA ILE A 82 -3.71 2.02 14.99
C ILE A 82 -2.70 2.31 13.88
N ARG A 83 -1.42 1.98 14.08
CA ARG A 83 -0.38 2.16 13.05
C ARG A 83 -0.64 1.35 11.79
N ASP A 84 -1.06 0.10 11.93
CA ASP A 84 -1.39 -0.73 10.78
C ASP A 84 -2.67 -0.27 10.08
N TYR A 85 -3.62 0.32 10.81
CA TYR A 85 -4.76 0.99 10.20
C TYR A 85 -4.36 2.28 9.46
N ALA A 86 -3.52 3.12 10.07
CA ALA A 86 -2.99 4.33 9.45
C ALA A 86 -2.23 4.04 8.15
N ARG A 87 -1.38 3.00 8.14
CA ARG A 87 -0.68 2.57 6.92
C ARG A 87 -1.65 2.22 5.80
N ARG A 88 -2.70 1.46 6.10
CA ARG A 88 -3.74 1.10 5.12
C ARG A 88 -4.45 2.34 4.55
N VAL A 89 -4.77 3.32 5.38
CA VAL A 89 -5.37 4.57 4.92
C VAL A 89 -4.40 5.34 4.02
N GLN A 90 -3.12 5.40 4.37
CA GLN A 90 -2.10 6.04 3.54
C GLN A 90 -1.94 5.37 2.18
N ASP A 91 -1.98 4.03 2.14
CA ASP A 91 -1.91 3.26 0.89
C ASP A 91 -3.11 3.58 -0.01
N ILE A 92 -4.31 3.70 0.56
CA ILE A 92 -5.53 4.10 -0.19
C ILE A 92 -5.41 5.53 -0.72
N LEU A 93 -4.93 6.48 0.10
CA LEU A 93 -4.75 7.88 -0.33
C LEU A 93 -3.70 8.01 -1.44
N ALA A 94 -2.62 7.22 -1.37
CA ALA A 94 -1.61 7.17 -2.42
C ALA A 94 -2.20 6.67 -3.75
N GLU A 95 -3.07 5.66 -3.70
CA GLU A 95 -3.79 5.18 -4.88
C GLU A 95 -4.72 6.25 -5.45
N TYR A 96 -5.41 7.02 -4.60
CA TYR A 96 -6.29 8.10 -5.05
C TYR A 96 -5.50 9.19 -5.79
N VAL A 97 -4.34 9.59 -5.24
CA VAL A 97 -3.43 10.53 -5.91
C VAL A 97 -2.99 9.99 -7.27
N ALA A 98 -2.58 8.72 -7.34
CA ALA A 98 -2.13 8.09 -8.57
C ALA A 98 -3.22 8.06 -9.65
N VAL A 99 -4.44 7.64 -9.30
CA VAL A 99 -5.57 7.52 -10.24
C VAL A 99 -6.12 8.88 -10.66
N SER A 100 -6.09 9.88 -9.77
CA SER A 100 -6.56 11.24 -10.09
C SER A 100 -5.70 12.00 -11.11
N GLY A 101 -4.52 11.48 -11.46
CA GLY A 101 -3.61 12.15 -12.39
C GLY A 101 -3.00 13.46 -11.83
N GLY A 102 -2.95 13.61 -10.50
CA GLY A 102 -2.38 14.78 -9.82
C GLY A 102 -3.39 15.86 -9.44
N THR A 103 -4.68 15.65 -9.73
CA THR A 103 -5.77 16.53 -9.25
C THR A 103 -5.98 16.38 -7.74
N ILE A 104 -5.77 15.19 -7.18
CA ILE A 104 -5.71 14.99 -5.73
C ILE A 104 -4.26 15.15 -5.26
N LYS A 105 -4.07 15.96 -4.22
CA LYS A 105 -2.83 16.07 -3.44
C LYS A 105 -3.04 15.49 -2.06
N TYR A 106 -1.99 14.94 -1.50
CA TYR A 106 -1.99 14.31 -0.19
C TYR A 106 -0.85 14.86 0.66
N GLU A 107 -1.18 15.27 1.89
CA GLU A 107 -0.24 15.73 2.90
C GLU A 107 -0.51 15.03 4.23
N MET A 108 0.55 14.66 4.94
CA MET A 108 0.44 14.11 6.29
C MET A 108 0.81 15.18 7.31
N MET A 109 -0.07 15.40 8.27
CA MET A 109 0.08 16.32 9.38
C MET A 109 0.27 15.51 10.66
N ASN A 110 1.26 15.86 11.50
CA ASN A 110 1.49 15.22 12.81
C ASN A 110 1.05 16.17 13.93
N PRO A 111 -0.14 15.99 14.52
CA PRO A 111 -0.57 16.78 15.69
C PRO A 111 0.23 16.35 16.91
N GLU A 112 1.31 17.09 17.18
CA GLU A 112 2.05 16.99 18.42
C GLU A 112 1.30 17.74 19.53
N PRO A 113 1.33 17.26 20.79
CA PRO A 113 0.69 17.96 21.91
C PRO A 113 1.14 19.41 22.02
N PHE A 114 0.17 20.32 22.15
CA PHE A 114 0.37 21.77 22.29
C PHE A 114 1.09 22.42 21.09
N SER A 115 0.90 21.87 19.89
CA SER A 115 1.48 22.41 18.64
C SER A 115 0.44 23.14 17.78
N ASP A 116 0.91 24.00 16.88
CA ASP A 116 0.06 24.65 15.87
C ASP A 116 -0.68 23.62 15.00
N THR A 117 -0.09 22.44 14.77
CA THR A 117 -0.73 21.36 14.01
C THR A 117 -1.88 20.71 14.78
N GLU A 118 -1.82 20.67 16.11
CA GLU A 118 -2.95 20.26 16.95
C GLU A 118 -4.06 21.31 16.91
N ASP A 119 -3.72 22.60 17.06
CA ASP A 119 -4.70 23.69 16.98
C ASP A 119 -5.39 23.70 15.60
N ASP A 120 -4.66 23.44 14.52
CA ASP A 120 -5.18 23.30 13.16
C ASP A 120 -6.13 22.09 13.03
N ALA A 121 -5.76 20.93 13.58
CA ALA A 121 -6.61 19.74 13.61
C ALA A 121 -7.94 20.02 14.33
N VAL A 122 -7.87 20.66 15.50
CA VAL A 122 -9.04 21.09 16.28
C VAL A 122 -9.85 22.15 15.53
N GLY A 123 -9.18 23.05 14.80
CA GLY A 123 -9.80 24.07 13.95
C GLY A 123 -10.64 23.47 12.82
N PHE A 124 -10.22 22.33 12.26
CA PHE A 124 -11.04 21.53 11.33
C PHE A 124 -12.10 20.68 12.01
N GLY A 125 -12.20 20.72 13.35
CA GLY A 125 -13.19 19.99 14.12
C GLY A 125 -12.80 18.55 14.44
N LEU A 126 -11.56 18.12 14.19
CA LEU A 126 -11.12 16.77 14.49
C LEU A 126 -11.11 16.52 16.00
N GLN A 127 -11.70 15.40 16.41
CA GLN A 127 -11.72 14.99 17.81
C GLN A 127 -10.54 14.06 18.16
N GLY A 128 -9.63 14.56 18.98
CA GLY A 128 -8.55 13.75 19.53
C GLY A 128 -9.02 12.79 20.64
N VAL A 129 -8.53 11.56 20.62
CA VAL A 129 -8.80 10.54 21.63
C VAL A 129 -7.79 10.65 22.77
N PRO A 130 -8.20 10.83 24.04
CA PRO A 130 -7.26 10.88 25.17
C PRO A 130 -6.51 9.56 25.32
N VAL A 131 -5.16 9.61 25.33
CA VAL A 131 -4.31 8.42 25.45
C VAL A 131 -3.60 8.32 26.79
N ASN A 132 -3.57 9.41 27.56
CA ASN A 132 -3.02 9.41 28.91
C ASN A 132 -3.72 10.44 29.82
N THR A 133 -3.33 10.44 31.10
CA THR A 133 -3.82 11.40 32.10
C THR A 133 -3.11 12.76 32.05
N GLY A 134 -2.06 12.89 31.23
CA GLY A 134 -1.29 14.13 31.03
C GLY A 134 -1.97 15.13 30.10
N GLY A 135 -3.04 14.71 29.42
CA GLY A 135 -3.80 15.55 28.49
C GLY A 135 -3.48 15.28 27.02
N ASP A 136 -2.57 14.35 26.72
CA ASP A 136 -2.21 14.03 25.34
C ASP A 136 -3.40 13.37 24.62
N ARG A 137 -3.62 13.82 23.39
CA ARG A 137 -4.68 13.34 22.52
C ARG A 137 -4.08 12.76 21.25
N LEU A 138 -4.50 11.55 20.92
CA LEU A 138 -4.18 10.93 19.65
C LEU A 138 -5.21 11.36 18.61
N TYR A 139 -4.73 11.98 17.53
CA TYR A 139 -5.54 12.35 16.39
C TYR A 139 -5.33 11.33 15.26
N PHE A 140 -6.42 10.91 14.66
CA PHE A 140 -6.42 10.18 13.41
C PHE A 140 -7.67 10.58 12.62
N GLY A 141 -7.51 11.49 11.66
CA GLY A 141 -8.62 11.98 10.85
C GLY A 141 -8.16 12.54 9.50
N LEU A 142 -9.09 12.63 8.56
CA LEU A 142 -8.84 13.11 7.20
C LEU A 142 -9.67 14.36 6.93
N VAL A 143 -8.99 15.42 6.47
CA VAL A 143 -9.62 16.67 6.04
C VAL A 143 -9.42 16.85 4.55
N GLY A 144 -10.51 17.00 3.81
CA GLY A 144 -10.49 17.32 2.39
C GLY A 144 -10.92 18.76 2.15
N THR A 145 -10.14 19.51 1.37
CA THR A 145 -10.48 20.88 0.95
C THR A 145 -10.36 21.01 -0.57
N ASN A 146 -11.31 21.71 -1.19
CA ASN A 146 -11.27 22.11 -2.60
C ASN A 146 -11.02 23.62 -2.73
N THR A 147 -11.01 24.12 -3.97
CA THR A 147 -10.84 25.53 -4.30
C THR A 147 -12.02 26.45 -3.94
N VAL A 148 -13.13 25.91 -3.42
CA VAL A 148 -14.41 26.63 -3.20
C VAL A 148 -14.89 26.51 -1.74
N ASP A 149 -13.98 26.36 -0.77
CA ASP A 149 -14.25 26.42 0.68
C ASP A 149 -15.20 25.34 1.25
N GLU A 150 -15.40 24.19 0.58
CA GLU A 150 -16.13 23.07 1.17
C GLU A 150 -15.17 22.17 1.96
N VAL A 151 -15.25 22.26 3.30
CA VAL A 151 -14.49 21.41 4.23
C VAL A 151 -15.32 20.16 4.53
N SER A 152 -14.77 18.99 4.19
CA SER A 152 -15.33 17.70 4.61
C SER A 152 -14.39 17.01 5.60
N VAL A 153 -14.97 16.49 6.68
CA VAL A 153 -14.27 15.83 7.79
C VAL A 153 -14.77 14.41 7.91
N ILE A 154 -13.84 13.44 7.90
CA ILE A 154 -14.13 12.03 8.14
C ILE A 154 -13.31 11.58 9.36
N GLU A 155 -14.00 11.04 10.37
CA GLU A 155 -13.46 10.50 11.63
C GLU A 155 -13.58 8.97 11.69
#